data_AF-A0A2V7HXI5-F1
#
_entry.id   AF-A0A2V7HXI5-F1
#
_cell.length_a   1.000
_cell.length_b   1.000
_cell.length_c   1.000
_cell.angle_alpha   90.00
_cell.angle_beta   90.00
_cell.angle_gamma   90.00
#
_symmetry.space_group_name_H-M   'P 1'
#
loop_
_entity.id
_entity.type
_entity.pdbx_description
1 polymer ?
#
loop_
_entity_poly.entity_id
_entity_poly.type
_entity_poly.pdbx_seq_one_letter_code
_entity_poly.pdbx_strand_id
1 'polypeptide(L)'
;MTTPARRCRARGCSLVLLIGLALSAGCTWRSAPTRFYVLAEVPRSTAAARSAEAGRGPTLGVGPITLPGYLERANIVTRRGEELDVADYDRWGEPLSDSV
;
A
#
# COMPACT_ATOMS: atom_id res chain seq x y z
N MET A 1 61.70 3.72 -33.88
CA MET A 1 60.87 4.89 -33.49
C MET A 1 59.42 4.41 -33.38
N THR A 2 58.96 4.10 -32.15
CA THR A 2 57.89 4.84 -31.41
C THR A 2 56.51 4.74 -32.10
N THR A 3 55.41 4.18 -31.57
CA THR A 3 54.94 3.95 -30.18
C THR A 3 53.62 3.13 -30.23
N PRO A 4 53.33 2.16 -29.34
CA PRO A 4 51.99 1.58 -29.18
C PRO A 4 51.22 2.30 -28.04
N ALA A 5 50.80 3.55 -28.24
CA ALA A 5 50.17 4.38 -27.19
C ALA A 5 48.63 4.30 -27.11
N ARG A 6 47.97 3.48 -27.94
CA ARG A 6 46.49 3.48 -28.02
C ARG A 6 45.79 2.60 -26.97
N ARG A 7 46.49 1.63 -26.38
CA ARG A 7 45.89 0.61 -25.49
C ARG A 7 45.65 1.11 -24.05
N CYS A 8 46.44 2.06 -23.53
CA CYS A 8 46.20 2.64 -22.20
C CYS A 8 44.99 3.58 -22.17
N ARG A 9 44.77 4.36 -23.24
CA ARG A 9 43.59 5.25 -23.37
C ARG A 9 42.27 4.47 -23.46
N ALA A 10 42.29 3.32 -24.14
CA ALA A 10 41.11 2.47 -24.31
C ALA A 10 40.65 1.82 -23.00
N ARG A 11 41.58 1.37 -22.14
CA ARG A 11 41.26 0.74 -20.85
C ARG A 11 40.64 1.73 -19.85
N GLY A 12 41.19 2.94 -19.76
CA GLY A 12 40.64 4.00 -18.90
C GLY A 12 39.27 4.49 -19.36
N CYS A 13 39.09 4.68 -20.67
CA CYS A 13 37.78 5.05 -21.23
C CYS A 13 36.72 3.97 -21.01
N SER A 14 37.10 2.69 -21.13
CA SER A 14 36.19 1.56 -20.90
C SER A 14 35.77 1.43 -19.43
N LEU A 15 36.65 1.73 -18.47
CA LEU A 15 36.32 1.67 -17.05
C LEU A 15 35.35 2.79 -16.65
N VAL A 16 35.56 4.01 -17.16
CA VAL A 16 34.68 5.16 -16.93
C VAL A 16 33.29 4.91 -17.52
N LEU A 17 33.21 4.30 -18.71
CA LEU A 17 31.94 3.95 -19.35
C LEU A 17 31.15 2.91 -18.54
N LEU A 18 31.83 1.89 -17.99
CA LEU A 18 31.21 0.85 -17.16
C LEU A 18 30.68 1.41 -15.83
N ILE A 19 31.42 2.31 -15.19
CA ILE A 19 30.98 2.99 -13.96
C ILE A 19 29.78 3.89 -14.26
N GLY A 20 29.82 4.64 -15.36
CA GLY A 20 28.69 5.46 -15.81
C GLY A 20 27.42 4.64 -16.09
N LEU A 21 27.56 3.46 -16.70
CA LEU A 21 26.45 2.55 -16.96
C LEU A 21 25.89 1.90 -15.68
N ALA A 22 26.77 1.56 -14.72
CA ALA A 22 26.35 1.03 -13.43
C ALA A 22 25.61 2.07 -12.59
N LEU A 23 26.05 3.34 -12.62
CA LEU A 23 25.39 4.44 -11.92
C LEU A 23 24.04 4.81 -12.56
N SER A 24 23.88 4.68 -13.88
CA SER A 24 22.59 4.94 -14.55
C SER A 24 21.56 3.82 -14.36
N ALA A 25 22.00 2.59 -14.04
CA ALA A 25 21.11 1.49 -13.73
C ALA A 25 20.40 1.61 -12.35
N GLY A 26 20.87 2.50 -11.46
CA GLY A 26 20.27 2.71 -10.14
C GLY A 26 18.97 3.52 -10.13
N CYS A 27 18.70 4.30 -11.18
CA CYS A 27 17.54 5.20 -11.23
C CYS A 27 16.21 4.52 -11.63
N THR A 28 16.22 3.21 -11.89
CA THR A 28 15.02 2.46 -12.31
C THR A 28 14.37 1.67 -11.17
N TRP A 29 14.91 1.72 -9.95
CA TRP A 29 14.31 1.07 -8.78
C TRP A 29 13.08 1.85 -8.28
N ARG A 30 11.96 1.68 -8.99
CA ARG A 30 10.67 2.27 -8.64
C ARG A 30 10.05 1.47 -7.49
N SER A 31 9.91 2.11 -6.32
CA SER A 31 9.13 1.55 -5.21
C SER A 31 7.69 1.28 -5.67
N ALA A 32 7.05 0.24 -5.12
CA ALA A 32 5.64 0.00 -5.36
C ALA A 32 4.82 1.23 -4.94
N PRO A 33 3.77 1.59 -5.72
CA PRO A 33 2.93 2.74 -5.39
C PRO A 33 2.10 2.45 -4.13
N THR A 34 2.01 3.42 -3.23
CA THR A 34 1.10 3.35 -2.08
C THR A 34 -0.35 3.53 -2.52
N ARG A 35 -1.25 2.69 -2.00
CA ARG A 35 -2.70 2.70 -2.25
C ARG A 35 -3.43 3.02 -0.95
N PHE A 36 -4.50 3.81 -1.07
CA PHE A 36 -5.35 4.20 0.04
C PHE A 36 -6.76 3.64 -0.14
N TYR A 37 -7.35 3.15 0.95
CA TYR A 37 -8.64 2.48 0.98
C TYR A 37 -9.53 3.09 2.06
N VAL A 38 -10.81 3.27 1.75
CA VAL A 38 -11.82 3.76 2.72
C VAL A 38 -12.93 2.73 2.84
N LEU A 39 -13.53 2.64 4.03
CA LEU A 39 -14.66 1.76 4.27
C LEU A 39 -15.90 2.39 3.64
N ALA A 40 -16.47 1.74 2.63
CA ALA A 40 -17.65 2.25 1.97
C ALA A 40 -18.91 1.73 2.65
N GLU A 41 -19.86 2.62 2.94
CA GLU A 41 -21.20 2.23 3.38
C GLU A 41 -21.91 1.41 2.29
N VAL A 42 -22.58 0.34 2.69
CA VAL A 42 -23.42 -0.43 1.77
C VAL A 42 -24.61 0.43 1.37
N PRO A 43 -24.87 0.64 0.06
CA PRO A 43 -26.03 1.39 -0.40
C PRO A 43 -27.31 0.76 0.15
N ARG A 44 -28.13 1.56 0.84
CA ARG A 44 -29.43 1.09 1.33
C ARG A 44 -30.31 0.71 0.14
N SER A 45 -30.60 -0.58 -0.01
CA SER A 45 -31.58 -1.06 -1.00
C SER A 45 -32.97 -0.53 -0.64
N THR A 46 -33.53 0.32 -1.50
CA THR A 46 -34.87 0.89 -1.35
C THR A 46 -35.97 -0.19 -1.42
N ALA A 47 -35.67 -1.38 -1.92
CA ALA A 47 -36.61 -2.50 -1.98
C ALA A 47 -36.85 -3.14 -0.60
N ALA A 48 -35.81 -3.27 0.24
CA ALA A 48 -35.94 -3.77 1.61
C ALA A 48 -36.60 -2.74 2.55
N ALA A 49 -36.43 -1.45 2.25
CA ALA A 49 -37.02 -0.36 3.04
C ALA A 49 -38.55 -0.25 2.89
N ARG A 50 -39.15 -0.73 1.79
CA ARG A 50 -40.61 -0.69 1.60
C ARG A 50 -41.38 -1.73 2.43
N SER A 51 -40.73 -2.82 2.85
CA SER A 51 -41.36 -3.88 3.65
C SER A 51 -41.33 -3.59 5.15
N ALA A 52 -40.45 -2.68 5.59
CA ALA A 52 -40.39 -2.21 6.97
C ALA A 52 -41.25 -0.95 7.10
N GLU A 53 -42.54 -1.15 7.35
CA GLU A 53 -43.39 -0.06 7.81
C GLU A 53 -42.74 0.56 9.05
N ALA A 54 -42.38 1.85 8.97
CA ALA A 54 -41.62 2.55 9.99
C ALA A 54 -42.34 2.42 11.35
N GLY A 55 -41.78 1.59 12.24
CA GLY A 55 -42.28 1.41 13.61
C GLY A 55 -43.02 0.10 13.93
N ARG A 56 -43.12 -0.90 13.04
CA ARG A 56 -43.75 -2.21 13.35
C ARG A 56 -42.83 -3.44 13.27
N GLY A 57 -41.55 -3.26 12.92
CA GLY A 57 -40.57 -4.35 12.85
C GLY A 57 -39.76 -4.54 14.14
N PRO A 58 -39.14 -5.71 14.35
CA PRO A 58 -38.18 -5.90 15.43
C PRO A 58 -37.01 -4.93 15.27
N THR A 59 -36.66 -4.23 16.35
CA THR A 59 -35.50 -3.32 16.38
C THR A 59 -34.26 -4.09 16.78
N LEU A 60 -33.17 -3.92 16.02
CA LEU A 60 -31.84 -4.41 16.37
C LEU A 60 -30.94 -3.22 16.69
N GLY A 61 -30.51 -3.13 17.95
CA GLY A 61 -29.46 -2.20 18.35
C GLY A 61 -28.09 -2.79 18.06
N VAL A 62 -27.20 -2.00 17.46
CA VAL A 62 -25.77 -2.32 17.36
C VAL A 62 -25.05 -1.55 18.47
N GLY A 63 -24.33 -2.26 19.33
CA GLY A 63 -23.55 -1.67 20.40
C GLY A 63 -22.23 -1.06 19.91
N PRO A 64 -21.51 -0.35 20.78
CA PRO A 64 -20.19 0.20 20.43
C PRO A 64 -19.20 -0.92 20.09
N ILE A 65 -18.34 -0.65 19.11
CA ILE A 65 -17.29 -1.58 18.66
C ILE A 65 -15.97 -1.16 19.30
N THR A 66 -15.21 -2.12 19.84
CA THR A 66 -13.86 -1.89 20.35
C THR A 66 -12.85 -2.53 19.41
N LEU A 67 -11.96 -1.72 18.86
CA LEU A 67 -10.90 -2.21 17.97
C LEU A 67 -9.66 -2.65 18.77
N PRO A 68 -9.01 -3.76 18.41
CA PRO A 68 -7.71 -4.12 18.96
C PRO A 68 -6.64 -3.07 18.65
N GLY A 69 -5.75 -2.81 19.61
CA GLY A 69 -4.72 -1.76 19.47
C GLY A 69 -3.75 -1.93 18.29
N TYR A 70 -3.55 -3.16 17.79
CA TYR A 70 -2.72 -3.39 16.59
C TYR A 70 -3.36 -2.85 15.30
N LEU A 71 -4.66 -2.51 15.32
CA LEU A 71 -5.38 -1.86 14.23
C LEU A 71 -5.30 -0.32 14.30
N GLU A 72 -4.75 0.26 15.37
CA GLU A 72 -4.58 1.72 15.53
C GLU A 72 -3.39 2.23 14.69
N ARG A 73 -3.41 1.89 13.41
CA ARG A 73 -2.39 2.30 12.43
C ARG A 73 -3.00 2.46 11.06
N ALA A 74 -2.33 3.25 10.24
CA ALA A 74 -2.79 3.49 8.89
C ALA A 74 -2.60 2.28 7.95
N ASN A 75 -1.72 1.33 8.23
CA ASN A 75 -1.54 0.15 7.37
C ASN A 75 -2.70 -0.83 7.52
N ILE A 76 -3.08 -1.48 6.43
CA ILE A 76 -4.01 -2.62 6.49
C ILE A 76 -3.27 -3.81 7.11
N VAL A 77 -3.89 -4.43 8.12
CA VAL A 77 -3.31 -5.59 8.84
C VAL A 77 -4.23 -6.80 8.66
N THR A 78 -3.65 -7.92 8.26
CA THR A 78 -4.33 -9.22 8.16
C THR A 78 -3.79 -10.15 9.23
N ARG A 79 -4.67 -10.64 10.13
CA ARG A 79 -4.29 -11.62 11.16
C ARG A 79 -4.44 -13.05 10.63
N ARG A 80 -3.42 -13.88 10.81
CA ARG A 80 -3.41 -15.32 10.49
C ARG A 80 -3.03 -16.11 11.74
N GLY A 81 -4.03 -16.49 12.54
CA GLY A 81 -3.77 -17.08 13.87
C GLY A 81 -3.07 -16.07 14.78
N GLU A 82 -1.84 -16.35 15.18
CA GLU A 82 -1.03 -15.47 16.03
C GLU A 82 -0.10 -14.53 15.23
N GLU A 83 -0.09 -14.64 13.90
CA GLU A 83 0.74 -13.81 13.02
C GLU A 83 -0.05 -12.60 12.51
N LEU A 84 0.63 -11.46 12.39
CA LEU A 84 0.10 -10.22 11.82
C LEU A 84 0.87 -9.89 10.54
N ASP A 85 0.20 -9.95 9.41
CA ASP A 85 0.71 -9.50 8.11
C ASP A 85 0.31 -8.04 7.90
N VAL A 86 1.30 -7.17 7.74
CA VAL A 86 1.12 -5.72 7.63
C VAL A 86 1.41 -5.31 6.19
N ALA A 87 0.42 -4.74 5.51
CA ALA A 87 0.59 -4.29 4.14
C ALA A 87 1.41 -2.99 4.09
N ASP A 88 2.61 -3.06 3.51
CA ASP A 88 3.55 -1.93 3.42
C ASP A 88 3.01 -0.77 2.58
N TYR A 89 2.32 -1.11 1.49
CA TYR A 89 1.84 -0.14 0.50
C TYR A 89 0.33 0.09 0.54
N ASP A 90 -0.41 -0.68 1.35
CA ASP A 90 -1.87 -0.55 1.44
C ASP A 90 -2.27 0.04 2.77
N ARG A 91 -2.93 1.19 2.70
CA ARG A 91 -3.25 1.99 3.86
C ARG A 91 -4.72 2.35 3.89
N TRP A 92 -5.29 2.48 5.08
CA TRP A 92 -6.56 3.16 5.27
C TRP A 92 -6.41 4.64 4.93
N GLY A 93 -7.43 5.22 4.32
CA GLY A 93 -7.52 6.65 4.00
C GLY A 93 -7.80 7.52 5.23
N GLU A 94 -8.28 6.90 6.31
CA GLU A 94 -8.58 7.49 7.61
C GLU A 94 -8.29 6.46 8.73
N PRO A 95 -8.14 6.88 10.00
CA PRO A 95 -8.05 5.92 11.10
C PRO A 95 -9.25 4.97 11.11
N LEU A 96 -9.01 3.67 11.21
CA LEU A 96 -10.10 2.68 11.14
C LEU A 96 -11.18 2.92 12.22
N SER A 97 -10.77 3.39 13.40
CA SER A 97 -11.65 3.77 14.51
C SER A 97 -12.66 4.86 14.16
N ASP A 98 -12.35 5.73 13.20
CA ASP A 98 -13.23 6.83 12.79
C ASP A 98 -14.26 6.38 11.74
N SER A 99 -14.05 5.21 11.12
CA SER A 99 -14.84 4.70 9.99
C SER A 99 -15.90 3.66 10.36
N VAL A 100 -15.99 3.25 11.63
CA VAL A 100 -16.84 2.15 12.12
C VAL A 100 -18.01 2.61 12.99
#